data_AF-A0A4Y7LF38-F1
#
_entry.id   AF-A0A4Y7LF38-F1
#
_cell.length_a   1.000
_cell.length_b   1.000
_cell.length_c   1.000
_cell.angle_alpha   90.00
_cell.angle_beta   90.00
_cell.angle_gamma   90.00
#
_symmetry.space_group_name_H-M   'P 1'
#
loop_
_entity.id
_entity.type
_entity.pdbx_description
1 polymer ?
#
loop_
_entity_poly.entity_id
_entity_poly.type
_entity_poly.pdbx_seq_one_letter_code
_entity_poly.pdbx_strand_id
1 'polypeptide(L)'
;MPYLVRERLFIGNINDSAEILQDDNTEFKFIVSLLNSTSISFFTEWRPSITINAKEIRKVFVGGSENASSTSQDDDSLGGKSQKLLYSLENAGKDLKLVRMAVPVRDMESENLLDYLEAYREDKTVNHKKCYVITILAQNH
;
A
#
# COMPACT_ATOMS: atom_id res chain seq x y z
N MET A 1 -11.08 3.69 -14.85
CA MET A 1 -12.01 3.92 -13.71
C MET A 1 -12.33 2.61 -13.01
N PRO A 2 -12.15 2.52 -11.69
CA PRO A 2 -12.32 1.28 -10.93
C PRO A 2 -13.80 0.88 -10.76
N TYR A 3 -14.05 -0.41 -10.55
CA TYR A 3 -15.39 -0.98 -10.44
C TYR A 3 -15.95 -0.87 -9.01
N LEU A 4 -17.16 -0.33 -8.86
CA LEU A 4 -17.85 -0.25 -7.57
C LEU A 4 -18.38 -1.64 -7.17
N VAL A 5 -17.81 -2.21 -6.11
CA VAL A 5 -18.20 -3.52 -5.59
C VAL A 5 -19.28 -3.40 -4.52
N ARG A 6 -19.13 -2.42 -3.63
CA ARG A 6 -20.08 -2.08 -2.56
C ARG A 6 -20.00 -0.59 -2.29
N GLU A 7 -20.93 -0.07 -1.51
CA GLU A 7 -20.94 1.34 -1.14
C GLU A 7 -19.54 1.80 -0.68
N ARG A 8 -18.95 2.74 -1.43
CA ARG A 8 -17.62 3.33 -1.16
C ARG A 8 -16.44 2.33 -1.20
N LEU A 9 -16.63 1.17 -1.83
CA LEU A 9 -15.58 0.18 -2.08
C LEU A 9 -15.47 -0.09 -3.58
N PHE A 10 -14.32 0.29 -4.13
CA PHE A 10 -13.99 0.10 -5.52
C PHE A 10 -12.81 -0.88 -5.65
N ILE A 11 -12.85 -1.70 -6.69
CA ILE A 11 -11.74 -2.57 -7.08
C ILE A 11 -11.28 -2.13 -8.46
N GLY A 12 -9.97 -1.88 -8.58
CA GLY A 12 -9.37 -1.42 -9.82
C GLY A 12 -8.06 -2.16 -10.11
N ASN A 13 -7.52 -1.89 -11.28
CA ASN A 13 -6.18 -2.31 -11.66
C ASN A 13 -5.16 -1.17 -11.44
N ILE A 14 -3.91 -1.43 -11.81
CA ILE A 14 -2.83 -0.44 -11.68
C ILE A 14 -3.04 0.83 -12.51
N ASN A 15 -3.65 0.73 -13.69
CA ASN A 15 -3.94 1.90 -14.52
C ASN A 15 -4.94 2.80 -13.78
N ASP A 16 -6.01 2.23 -13.23
CA ASP A 16 -7.00 3.00 -12.44
C ASP A 16 -6.34 3.72 -11.27
N SER A 17 -5.39 3.05 -10.63
CA SER A 17 -4.70 3.57 -9.44
C SER A 17 -3.73 4.69 -9.80
N ALA A 18 -3.00 4.52 -10.90
CA ALA A 18 -2.14 5.55 -11.45
C ALA A 18 -2.93 6.80 -11.86
N GLU A 19 -4.06 6.62 -12.56
CA GLU A 19 -4.94 7.73 -12.94
C GLU A 19 -5.40 8.50 -11.69
N ILE A 20 -5.89 7.79 -10.67
CA ILE A 20 -6.37 8.43 -9.43
C ILE A 20 -5.25 9.13 -8.66
N LEU A 21 -4.04 8.57 -8.65
CA LEU A 21 -2.88 9.17 -7.99
C LEU A 21 -2.35 10.41 -8.72
N GLN A 22 -2.54 10.50 -10.04
CA GLN A 22 -2.09 11.63 -10.87
C GLN A 22 -3.14 12.74 -10.99
N ASP A 23 -4.41 12.40 -10.93
CA ASP A 23 -5.52 13.35 -11.07
C ASP A 23 -5.70 14.20 -9.80
N ASP A 24 -6.35 15.35 -9.94
CA ASP A 24 -6.83 16.19 -8.83
C ASP A 24 -8.11 15.63 -8.19
N ASN A 25 -8.37 14.34 -8.38
CA ASN A 25 -9.59 13.70 -7.94
C ASN A 25 -9.69 13.76 -6.40
N THR A 26 -10.77 14.35 -5.91
CA THR A 26 -11.04 14.50 -4.47
C THR A 26 -12.01 13.45 -3.92
N GLU A 27 -12.61 12.64 -4.80
CA GLU A 27 -13.54 11.55 -4.49
C GLU A 27 -12.83 10.44 -3.70
N PHE A 28 -11.61 10.11 -4.12
CA PHE A 28 -10.78 9.14 -3.44
C PHE A 28 -9.90 9.81 -2.38
N LYS A 29 -9.74 9.11 -1.26
CA LYS A 29 -8.87 9.55 -0.16
C LYS A 29 -7.88 8.45 0.26
N PHE A 30 -8.18 7.20 -0.07
CA PHE A 30 -7.44 6.02 0.37
C PHE A 30 -7.30 5.03 -0.79
N ILE A 31 -6.10 4.47 -0.93
CA ILE A 31 -5.77 3.41 -1.87
C ILE A 31 -5.10 2.29 -1.10
N VAL A 32 -5.54 1.06 -1.33
CA VAL A 32 -4.87 -0.14 -0.81
C VAL A 32 -4.28 -0.87 -2.00
N SER A 33 -2.95 -0.94 -2.05
CA SER A 33 -2.20 -1.61 -3.09
C SER A 33 -1.65 -2.93 -2.59
N LEU A 34 -2.02 -4.00 -3.26
CA LEU A 34 -1.56 -5.36 -3.00
C LEU A 34 -0.51 -5.65 -4.07
N LEU A 35 0.75 -5.63 -3.68
CA LEU A 35 1.90 -5.57 -4.58
C LEU A 35 2.95 -6.58 -4.16
N ASN A 36 3.77 -7.06 -5.09
CA ASN A 36 4.99 -7.80 -4.72
C ASN A 36 6.04 -6.91 -4.01
N SER A 37 5.97 -5.58 -4.19
CA SER A 37 6.87 -4.59 -3.59
C SER A 37 6.07 -3.49 -2.88
N THR A 38 6.55 -3.03 -1.72
CA THR A 38 5.89 -1.95 -0.98
C THR A 38 6.23 -0.55 -1.49
N SER A 39 7.21 -0.41 -2.39
CA SER A 39 7.67 0.90 -2.87
C SER A 39 6.68 1.55 -3.84
N ILE A 40 6.44 2.86 -3.69
CA ILE A 40 5.67 3.66 -4.67
C ILE A 40 6.40 3.71 -6.02
N SER A 41 7.74 3.61 -6.00
CA SER A 41 8.58 3.67 -7.20
C SER A 41 8.21 2.60 -8.22
N PHE A 42 7.54 1.54 -7.78
CA PHE A 42 6.94 0.53 -8.62
C PHE A 42 6.07 1.13 -9.75
N PHE A 43 5.34 2.22 -9.52
CA PHE A 43 4.55 2.86 -10.58
C PHE A 43 5.42 3.42 -11.71
N THR A 44 6.57 4.00 -11.36
CA THR A 44 7.55 4.53 -12.32
C THR A 44 8.34 3.40 -12.99
N GLU A 45 8.63 2.31 -12.28
CA GLU A 45 9.24 1.10 -12.87
C GLU A 45 8.30 0.41 -13.86
N TRP A 46 7.03 0.26 -13.50
CA TRP A 46 5.99 -0.29 -14.38
C TRP A 46 5.75 0.59 -15.60
N ARG A 47 5.72 1.91 -15.42
CA ARG A 47 5.53 2.88 -16.50
C ARG A 47 6.35 4.14 -16.25
N PRO A 48 7.50 4.31 -16.93
CA PRO A 48 8.41 5.44 -16.69
C PRO A 48 7.82 6.83 -16.93
N SER A 49 6.76 6.93 -17.74
CA SER A 49 6.03 8.18 -17.97
C SER A 49 5.15 8.59 -16.77
N ILE A 50 5.04 7.74 -15.75
CA ILE A 50 4.24 7.96 -14.55
C ILE A 50 5.17 8.29 -13.39
N THR A 51 5.08 9.52 -12.92
CA THR A 51 5.73 9.96 -11.69
C THR A 51 4.67 10.18 -10.62
N ILE A 52 4.78 9.44 -9.52
CA ILE A 52 3.88 9.59 -8.37
C ILE A 52 4.71 10.01 -7.19
N ASN A 53 4.44 11.21 -6.68
CA ASN A 53 5.05 11.66 -5.45
C ASN A 53 4.46 10.85 -4.30
N ALA A 54 5.32 10.34 -3.42
CA ALA A 54 4.88 9.83 -2.14
C ALA A 54 5.85 10.19 -1.02
N LYS A 55 5.30 10.20 0.19
CA LYS A 55 6.00 10.42 1.44
C LYS A 55 5.59 9.34 2.41
N GLU A 56 6.55 8.55 2.85
CA GLU A 56 6.33 7.51 3.86
C GLU A 56 5.82 8.12 5.18
N ILE A 57 4.80 7.47 5.73
CA ILE A 57 4.21 7.78 7.04
C ILE A 57 4.70 6.76 8.06
N ARG A 58 4.56 5.47 7.75
CA ARG A 58 4.97 4.37 8.64
C ARG A 58 5.18 3.06 7.89
N LYS A 59 6.02 2.19 8.45
CA LYS A 59 6.18 0.79 8.06
C LYS A 59 5.92 -0.11 9.26
N VAL A 60 5.17 -1.19 9.05
CA VAL A 60 4.85 -2.16 10.11
C VAL A 60 5.45 -3.50 9.74
N PHE A 61 6.13 -4.15 10.68
CA PHE A 61 6.83 -5.42 10.48
C PHE A 61 6.25 -6.52 11.36
N VAL A 62 6.27 -7.76 10.87
CA VAL A 62 5.87 -8.96 11.61
C VAL A 62 6.94 -9.30 12.65
N GLY A 63 6.53 -9.40 13.92
CA GLY A 63 7.40 -9.76 15.04
C GLY A 63 8.06 -8.59 15.77
N GLY A 64 7.67 -7.35 15.47
CA GLY A 64 8.12 -6.16 16.21
C GLY A 64 7.29 -5.98 17.49
N SER A 65 7.92 -6.17 18.64
CA SER A 65 7.38 -5.67 19.92
C SER A 65 7.26 -4.15 19.83
N GLU A 66 6.14 -3.61 20.30
CA GLU A 66 5.91 -2.19 20.51
C GLU A 66 6.94 -1.65 21.52
N ASN A 67 8.14 -1.27 21.06
CA ASN A 67 9.09 -0.38 21.72
C ASN A 67 10.39 -0.34 20.93
N ALA A 68 10.56 0.69 20.10
CA ALA A 68 11.85 1.33 19.90
C ALA A 68 11.64 2.61 19.08
N SER A 69 11.59 3.72 19.80
CA SER A 69 12.10 5.00 19.31
C SER A 69 13.43 4.81 18.59
N SER A 70 13.60 5.45 17.44
CA SER A 70 14.86 5.90 16.83
C SER A 70 16.08 4.98 16.97
N THR A 71 16.69 4.57 15.85
CA THR A 71 18.03 5.03 15.42
C THR A 71 18.33 4.42 14.06
N SER A 72 18.93 5.24 13.21
CA SER A 72 19.61 4.90 11.96
C SER A 72 20.73 3.86 12.13
N GLN A 73 21.23 3.38 10.99
CA GLN A 73 22.51 2.69 10.76
C GLN A 73 22.47 1.16 10.83
N ASP A 74 22.58 0.57 9.64
CA ASP A 74 23.65 -0.37 9.27
C ASP A 74 24.25 -1.16 10.43
N ASP A 75 23.79 -2.40 10.63
CA ASP A 75 24.69 -3.44 11.11
C ASP A 75 24.30 -4.82 10.58
N ASP A 76 25.27 -5.38 9.87
CA ASP A 76 25.32 -6.71 9.30
C ASP A 76 25.96 -7.61 10.34
N SER A 77 25.14 -8.24 11.21
CA SER A 77 25.41 -9.53 11.85
C SER A 77 24.49 -9.73 13.06
N LEU A 78 23.64 -10.76 12.99
CA LEU A 78 23.26 -11.71 14.05
C LEU A 78 21.88 -12.31 13.74
N GLY A 79 21.87 -13.55 13.20
CA GLY A 79 20.70 -14.44 13.24
C GLY A 79 19.45 -13.93 12.51
N GLY A 80 19.53 -13.81 11.18
CA GLY A 80 18.54 -13.18 10.31
C GLY A 80 17.13 -13.80 10.34
N LYS A 81 16.31 -13.45 11.33
CA LYS A 81 14.89 -13.28 11.10
C LYS A 81 14.73 -11.94 10.37
N SER A 82 14.78 -11.98 9.04
CA SER A 82 14.32 -10.86 8.23
C SER A 82 12.93 -10.48 8.75
N GLN A 83 12.82 -9.31 9.40
CA GLN A 83 11.54 -8.80 9.85
C GLN A 83 10.67 -8.64 8.61
N LYS A 84 9.68 -9.54 8.44
CA LYS A 84 8.80 -9.53 7.27
C LYS A 84 7.96 -8.26 7.34
N LEU A 85 8.12 -7.35 6.39
CA LEU A 85 7.28 -6.16 6.31
C LEU A 85 5.82 -6.58 6.13
N LEU A 86 4.92 -6.13 7.02
CA LEU A 86 3.50 -6.39 6.97
C LEU A 86 2.79 -5.41 6.02
N TYR A 87 3.06 -4.10 6.16
CA TYR A 87 2.62 -3.07 5.22
C TYR A 87 3.41 -1.76 5.37
N SER A 88 3.38 -0.94 4.32
CA SER A 88 3.85 0.46 4.32
C SER A 88 2.67 1.40 4.15
N LEU A 89 2.64 2.51 4.89
CA LEU A 89 1.64 3.57 4.76
C LEU A 89 2.34 4.84 4.27
N GLU A 90 1.79 5.46 3.23
CA GLU A 90 2.37 6.60 2.55
C GLU A 90 1.29 7.64 2.24
N ASN A 91 1.64 8.92 2.29
CA ASN A 91 0.87 9.93 1.57
C ASN A 91 1.37 9.93 0.13
N ALA A 92 0.48 9.77 -0.84
CA ALA A 92 0.81 9.62 -2.23
C ALA A 92 -0.09 10.48 -3.12
N GLY A 93 0.32 10.60 -4.38
CA GLY A 93 -0.42 11.32 -5.41
C GLY A 93 -0.16 12.82 -5.42
N LYS A 94 -0.92 13.54 -6.25
CA LYS A 94 -0.77 14.99 -6.39
C LYS A 94 -1.03 15.70 -5.05
N ASP A 95 -0.11 16.57 -4.67
CA ASP A 95 -0.04 17.27 -3.38
C ASP A 95 -0.06 16.35 -2.14
N LEU A 96 0.24 15.04 -2.29
CA LEU A 96 0.26 14.06 -1.19
C LEU A 96 -1.07 13.97 -0.42
N LYS A 97 -2.20 14.11 -1.13
CA LYS A 97 -3.55 14.14 -0.55
C LYS A 97 -4.18 12.77 -0.34
N LEU A 98 -3.63 11.71 -0.93
CA LEU A 98 -4.14 10.34 -0.82
C LEU A 98 -3.30 9.55 0.17
N VAL A 99 -3.93 8.70 0.96
CA VAL A 99 -3.22 7.72 1.79
C VAL A 99 -3.15 6.41 1.03
N ARG A 100 -1.94 5.93 0.73
CA ARG A 100 -1.69 4.63 0.12
C ARG A 100 -1.17 3.66 1.17
N MET A 101 -1.79 2.50 1.27
CA MET A 101 -1.23 1.36 1.99
C MET A 101 -0.69 0.35 0.98
N ALA A 102 0.58 0.00 1.09
CA ALA A 102 1.22 -1.01 0.25
C ALA A 102 1.50 -2.26 1.07
N VAL A 103 0.87 -3.36 0.68
CA VAL A 103 1.02 -4.67 1.32
C VAL A 103 1.85 -5.56 0.40
N PRO A 104 3.02 -6.06 0.85
CA PRO A 104 3.80 -7.02 0.10
C PRO A 104 3.08 -8.37 0.11
N VAL A 105 2.39 -8.69 -0.97
CA VAL A 105 1.71 -9.96 -1.17
C VAL A 105 2.38 -10.67 -2.34
N ARG A 106 2.61 -11.97 -2.20
CA ARG A 106 3.03 -12.84 -3.32
C ARG A 106 1.79 -13.54 -3.84
N ASP A 107 1.67 -13.64 -5.16
CA ASP A 107 0.61 -14.40 -5.81
C ASP A 107 0.88 -15.90 -5.66
N MET A 108 0.52 -16.47 -4.51
CA MET A 108 0.69 -17.87 -4.17
C MET A 108 -0.56 -18.39 -3.47
N GLU A 109 -0.95 -19.65 -3.73
CA GLU A 109 -2.09 -20.31 -3.07
C GLU A 109 -1.98 -20.32 -1.54
N SER A 110 -0.76 -20.19 -1.01
CA SER A 110 -0.48 -20.12 0.43
C SER A 110 -0.78 -18.76 1.08
N GLU A 111 -0.99 -17.70 0.30
CA GLU A 111 -1.21 -16.34 0.82
C GLU A 111 -2.70 -16.00 0.71
N ASN A 112 -3.39 -15.83 1.86
CA ASN A 112 -4.79 -15.45 1.89
C ASN A 112 -4.94 -13.92 1.89
N LEU A 113 -5.47 -13.39 0.78
CA LEU A 113 -5.65 -11.95 0.63
C LEU A 113 -6.58 -11.33 1.69
N LEU A 114 -7.55 -12.11 2.20
CA LEU A 114 -8.52 -11.64 3.17
C LEU A 114 -7.86 -11.28 4.52
N ASP A 115 -6.78 -11.97 4.90
CA ASP A 115 -6.08 -11.74 6.16
C ASP A 115 -5.43 -10.34 6.18
N TYR A 116 -4.97 -9.86 5.02
CA TYR A 116 -4.40 -8.51 4.86
C TYR A 116 -5.47 -7.41 4.86
N LEU A 117 -6.67 -7.72 4.35
CA LEU A 117 -7.82 -6.82 4.41
C LEU A 117 -8.41 -6.73 5.82
N GLU A 118 -8.23 -7.75 6.66
CA GLU A 118 -8.66 -7.73 8.05
C GLU A 118 -7.76 -6.84 8.91
N ALA A 119 -6.42 -6.90 8.74
CA ALA A 119 -5.48 -5.97 9.37
C ALA A 119 -5.81 -4.49 9.05
N TYR A 120 -6.38 -4.25 7.87
CA TYR A 120 -6.86 -2.95 7.44
C TYR A 120 -8.12 -2.48 8.21
N ARG A 121 -9.02 -3.38 8.64
CA ARG A 121 -10.23 -3.03 9.39
C ARG A 121 -9.91 -2.56 10.82
N GLU A 122 -8.78 -2.99 11.38
CA GLU A 122 -8.40 -2.67 12.76
C GLU A 122 -7.75 -1.30 12.91
N ASP A 123 -7.16 -0.74 11.84
CA ASP A 123 -6.60 0.60 11.89
C ASP A 123 -7.70 1.68 11.93
N LYS A 124 -8.05 2.08 13.16
CA LYS A 124 -9.04 3.12 13.48
C LYS A 124 -8.72 4.50 12.90
N THR A 125 -7.51 4.74 12.37
CA THR A 125 -7.21 5.97 11.63
C THR A 125 -7.90 6.02 10.27
N VAL A 126 -8.26 4.85 9.72
CA VAL A 126 -9.00 4.71 8.46
C VAL A 126 -10.50 4.79 8.75
N ASN A 127 -10.96 6.03 8.85
CA ASN A 127 -12.32 6.42 9.22
C ASN A 127 -13.38 5.80 8.27
N HIS A 128 -14.51 5.34 8.81
CA HIS A 128 -15.59 4.59 8.12
C HIS A 128 -16.37 5.38 7.03
N LYS A 129 -15.83 6.50 6.54
CA LYS A 129 -16.53 7.45 5.66
C LYS A 129 -15.96 7.58 4.25
N LYS A 130 -14.97 6.77 3.84
CA LYS A 130 -14.15 7.11 2.67
C LYS A 130 -14.14 6.01 1.58
N CYS A 131 -14.00 6.43 0.32
CA CYS A 131 -13.94 5.56 -0.84
C CYS A 131 -12.56 4.87 -0.92
N TYR A 132 -12.56 3.54 -1.01
CA TYR A 132 -11.35 2.73 -1.15
C TYR A 132 -11.20 2.24 -2.58
N VAL A 133 -9.99 2.32 -3.11
CA VAL A 133 -9.60 1.58 -4.32
C VAL A 133 -8.65 0.47 -3.88
N ILE A 134 -9.08 -0.78 -4.03
CA ILE A 134 -8.20 -1.93 -3.89
C ILE A 134 -7.60 -2.20 -5.25
N THR A 135 -6.29 -2.06 -5.34
CA THR A 135 -5.49 -2.41 -6.51
C THR A 135 -4.92 -3.80 -6.29
N ILE A 136 -5.39 -4.77 -7.05
CA ILE A 136 -4.79 -6.11 -7.09
C ILE A 136 -3.81 -6.13 -8.26
N LEU A 137 -2.53 -6.24 -7.95
CA LEU A 137 -1.49 -6.37 -8.96
C LEU A 137 -0.95 -7.79 -8.94
N ALA A 138 -1.63 -8.67 -9.67
CA ALA A 138 -1.00 -9.87 -10.17
C ALA A 138 0.00 -9.44 -11.25
N GLN A 139 1.29 -9.40 -10.92
CA GLN A 139 2.31 -9.40 -11.96
C GLN A 139 2.39 -10.82 -12.52
N ASN A 140 1.75 -11.04 -13.66
CA ASN A 140 2.17 -12.07 -14.59
C ASN A 140 3.46 -11.59 -15.26
N HIS A 141 4.61 -12.07 -14.79
CA HIS A 141 5.66 -12.66 -15.62
C HIS A 141 6.81 -13.22 -14.77
#